data_AF-A0A7S2VIL9-F1
#
_entry.id   AF-A0A7S2VIL9-F1
#
_cell.length_a   1.000
_cell.length_b   1.000
_cell.length_c   1.000
_cell.angle_alpha   90.00
_cell.angle_beta   90.00
_cell.angle_gamma   90.00
#
_symmetry.space_group_name_H-M   'P 1'
#
loop_
_entity.id
_entity.type
_entity.pdbx_description
1 polymer ?
#
loop_
_entity_poly.entity_id
_entity_poly.type
_entity_poly.pdbx_seq_one_letter_code
_entity_poly.pdbx_strand_id
1 'polypeptide(L)'
;VGSGGWLELRNVTLTRGSAHAGGCVFAAEDSKFVAVDTVFVDCTSALGGAVAGYTGSELFFKGRSLLANSTASYGGAVFGELSTTIVFANKTRIARCEASVNGGGVFARGSVVIRDRAVVTHCRASAGFGGGVYGYSASAVALNGSATIEKCSAEWG
;
A
#
# COMPACT_ATOMS: atom_id res chain seq x y z
N VAL A 1 -12.51 8.63 0.01
CA VAL A 1 -13.39 8.30 -1.14
C VAL A 1 -14.62 7.63 -0.57
N GLY A 2 -15.81 8.20 -0.80
CA GLY A 2 -17.06 7.59 -0.31
C GLY A 2 -17.37 6.28 -1.04
N SER A 3 -18.34 5.52 -0.53
CA SER A 3 -18.72 4.22 -1.11
C SER A 3 -19.12 4.36 -2.58
N GLY A 4 -18.64 3.45 -3.44
CA GLY A 4 -18.80 3.51 -4.89
C GLY A 4 -18.14 4.72 -5.57
N GLY A 5 -17.42 5.55 -4.81
CA GLY A 5 -16.83 6.78 -5.31
C GLY A 5 -15.55 6.54 -6.09
N TRP A 6 -15.18 7.52 -6.91
CA TRP A 6 -13.91 7.53 -7.63
C TRP A 6 -13.13 8.79 -7.29
N LEU A 7 -11.88 8.63 -6.85
CA LEU A 7 -10.90 9.69 -6.73
C LEU A 7 -9.66 9.39 -7.57
N GLU A 8 -9.21 10.37 -8.35
CA GLU A 8 -7.95 10.32 -9.06
C GLU A 8 -7.07 11.52 -8.69
N LEU A 9 -5.83 11.25 -8.26
CA LEU A 9 -4.83 12.26 -7.96
C LEU A 9 -3.70 12.18 -8.99
N ARG A 10 -3.31 13.33 -9.53
CA ARG A 10 -2.26 13.45 -10.54
C ARG A 10 -1.25 14.51 -10.14
N ASN A 11 0.02 14.13 -10.05
CA ASN A 11 1.13 15.05 -9.75
C ASN A 11 0.91 15.85 -8.44
N VAL A 12 0.45 15.15 -7.40
CA VAL A 12 0.19 15.74 -6.07
C VAL A 12 1.14 15.14 -5.05
N THR A 13 1.45 15.91 -4.01
CA THR A 13 2.13 15.41 -2.80
C THR A 13 1.17 15.48 -1.62
N LEU A 14 0.95 14.34 -0.97
CA LEU A 14 0.26 14.21 0.30
C LEU A 14 1.31 13.87 1.36
N THR A 15 1.37 14.64 2.44
CA THR A 15 2.41 14.46 3.45
C THR A 15 1.86 14.64 4.85
N ARG A 16 2.38 13.87 5.82
CA ARG A 16 2.02 13.97 7.25
C ARG A 16 0.53 13.81 7.51
N GLY A 17 -0.15 13.03 6.67
CA GLY A 17 -1.53 12.65 6.92
C GLY A 17 -1.59 11.70 8.11
N SER A 18 -2.54 11.93 9.02
CA SER A 18 -2.75 11.11 10.20
C SER A 18 -4.24 10.84 10.38
N ALA A 19 -4.63 9.57 10.32
CA ALA A 19 -6.00 9.13 10.45
C ALA A 19 -6.07 7.73 11.07
N HIS A 20 -7.26 7.26 11.42
CA HIS A 20 -7.41 5.88 11.90
C HIS A 20 -7.11 4.85 10.79
N ALA A 21 -7.63 5.07 9.58
CA ALA A 21 -7.37 4.25 8.40
C ALA A 21 -6.97 5.16 7.22
N GLY A 22 -5.89 4.81 6.52
CA GLY A 22 -5.39 5.56 5.38
C GLY A 22 -4.95 6.96 5.77
N GLY A 23 -3.74 7.09 6.34
CA GLY A 23 -3.29 8.36 6.93
C GLY A 23 -3.43 9.55 5.98
N CYS A 24 -3.25 9.32 4.69
CA CYS A 24 -3.43 10.30 3.63
C CYS A 24 -4.71 10.07 2.79
N VAL A 25 -5.07 8.82 2.47
CA VAL A 25 -6.29 8.49 1.71
C VAL A 25 -6.98 7.25 2.26
N PHE A 26 -8.28 7.39 2.55
CA PHE A 26 -9.18 6.27 2.82
C PHE A 26 -10.11 6.04 1.64
N ALA A 27 -10.17 4.81 1.13
CA ALA A 27 -11.07 4.36 0.08
C ALA A 27 -12.11 3.40 0.69
N ALA A 28 -13.38 3.85 0.74
CA ALA A 28 -14.49 3.08 1.28
C ALA A 28 -14.90 1.92 0.35
N GLU A 29 -15.99 1.24 0.71
CA GLU A 29 -16.56 0.10 -0.02
C GLU A 29 -16.78 0.39 -1.51
N ASP A 30 -16.38 -0.56 -2.35
CA ASP A 30 -16.50 -0.56 -3.82
C ASP A 30 -15.98 0.72 -4.48
N SER A 31 -15.09 1.44 -3.81
CA SER A 31 -14.54 2.69 -4.30
C SER A 31 -13.27 2.47 -5.11
N LYS A 32 -12.99 3.41 -6.02
CA LYS A 32 -11.81 3.41 -6.86
C LYS A 32 -10.90 4.58 -6.53
N PHE A 33 -9.66 4.26 -6.19
CA PHE A 33 -8.61 5.24 -6.00
C PHE A 33 -7.50 5.07 -7.04
N VAL A 34 -7.12 6.16 -7.70
CA VAL A 34 -6.03 6.17 -8.68
C VAL A 34 -5.02 7.25 -8.35
N ALA A 35 -3.75 6.86 -8.17
CA ALA A 35 -2.60 7.74 -7.99
C ALA A 35 -1.70 7.70 -9.23
N VAL A 36 -1.46 8.86 -9.84
CA VAL A 36 -0.59 9.01 -11.03
C VAL A 36 0.49 10.04 -10.73
N ASP A 37 1.74 9.60 -10.70
CA ASP A 37 2.88 10.46 -10.33
C ASP A 37 2.65 11.20 -8.99
N THR A 38 2.03 10.51 -8.03
CA THR A 38 1.64 11.09 -6.73
C THR A 38 2.58 10.59 -5.63
N VAL A 39 2.92 11.48 -4.70
CA VAL A 39 3.80 11.17 -3.56
C VAL A 39 2.99 11.15 -2.27
N PHE A 40 3.20 10.11 -1.46
CA PHE A 40 2.71 9.97 -0.09
C PHE A 40 3.93 9.82 0.81
N VAL A 41 4.13 10.74 1.75
CA VAL A 41 5.33 10.72 2.58
C VAL A 41 5.03 11.10 4.03
N ASP A 42 5.62 10.35 4.96
CA ASP A 42 5.46 10.55 6.40
C ASP A 42 3.99 10.45 6.85
N CYS A 43 3.16 9.62 6.21
CA CYS A 43 1.78 9.39 6.61
C CYS A 43 1.71 8.30 7.71
N THR A 44 0.80 8.44 8.67
CA THR A 44 0.64 7.49 9.78
C THR A 44 -0.82 7.12 9.99
N SER A 45 -1.09 5.84 10.28
CA SER A 45 -2.43 5.39 10.65
C SER A 45 -2.39 4.07 11.43
N ALA A 46 -3.53 3.54 11.87
CA ALA A 46 -3.57 2.16 12.36
C ALA A 46 -3.57 1.15 11.19
N LEU A 47 -4.21 1.52 10.07
CA LEU A 47 -4.42 0.65 8.90
C LEU A 47 -4.01 1.41 7.64
N GLY A 48 -2.92 0.99 6.99
CA GLY A 48 -2.43 1.62 5.78
C GLY A 48 -1.85 3.00 6.05
N GLY A 49 -0.54 3.09 6.32
CA GLY A 49 0.06 4.35 6.79
C GLY A 49 -0.23 5.53 5.87
N ALA A 50 -0.18 5.30 4.56
CA ALA A 50 -0.59 6.26 3.54
C ALA A 50 -2.03 6.02 3.05
N VAL A 51 -2.35 4.80 2.62
CA VAL A 51 -3.61 4.50 1.95
C VAL A 51 -4.28 3.25 2.53
N ALA A 52 -5.57 3.32 2.78
CA ALA A 52 -6.38 2.16 3.15
C ALA A 52 -7.55 1.97 2.18
N GLY A 53 -7.80 0.72 1.78
CA GLY A 53 -8.94 0.31 0.98
C GLY A 53 -9.75 -0.78 1.68
N TYR A 54 -11.07 -0.68 1.55
CA TYR A 54 -12.04 -1.55 2.21
C TYR A 54 -12.98 -2.18 1.19
N THR A 55 -13.46 -3.39 1.50
CA THR A 55 -14.55 -4.12 0.83
C THR A 55 -14.69 -3.85 -0.65
N GLY A 56 -14.05 -4.67 -1.49
CA GLY A 56 -14.18 -4.56 -2.95
C GLY A 56 -13.51 -3.33 -3.58
N SER A 57 -12.91 -2.42 -2.79
CA SER A 57 -12.21 -1.26 -3.33
C SER A 57 -11.05 -1.61 -4.25
N GLU A 58 -10.74 -0.70 -5.16
CA GLU A 58 -9.61 -0.81 -6.09
C GLU A 58 -8.62 0.34 -5.87
N LEU A 59 -7.37 -0.01 -5.55
CA LEU A 59 -6.28 0.94 -5.34
C LEU A 59 -5.23 0.81 -6.45
N PHE A 60 -5.12 1.83 -7.31
CA PHE A 60 -4.17 1.84 -8.42
C PHE A 60 -3.09 2.90 -8.24
N PHE A 61 -1.84 2.49 -8.28
CA PHE A 61 -0.68 3.37 -8.25
C PHE A 61 0.14 3.19 -9.51
N LYS A 62 0.35 4.28 -10.27
CA LYS A 62 1.01 4.23 -11.58
C LYS A 62 1.91 5.45 -11.82
N GLY A 63 2.64 5.42 -12.94
CA GLY A 63 3.67 6.40 -13.26
C GLY A 63 4.91 6.26 -12.36
N ARG A 64 5.34 7.37 -11.77
CA ARG A 64 6.44 7.49 -10.80
C ARG A 64 5.94 7.75 -9.38
N SER A 65 4.77 7.20 -9.03
CA SER A 65 4.20 7.38 -7.69
C SER A 65 5.15 6.83 -6.61
N LEU A 66 5.18 7.48 -5.46
CA LEU A 66 6.05 7.11 -4.33
C LEU A 66 5.22 7.06 -3.05
N LEU A 67 5.34 5.97 -2.30
CA LEU A 67 4.85 5.86 -0.93
C LEU A 67 6.07 5.63 -0.04
N ALA A 68 6.35 6.55 0.88
CA ALA A 68 7.57 6.48 1.67
C ALA A 68 7.39 6.91 3.12
N ASN A 69 8.28 6.38 3.97
CA ASN A 69 8.40 6.76 5.39
C ASN A 69 7.06 6.71 6.15
N SER A 70 6.14 5.86 5.71
CA SER A 70 4.81 5.78 6.30
C SER A 70 4.76 4.62 7.28
N THR A 71 3.96 4.78 8.33
CA THR A 71 3.89 3.82 9.44
C THR A 71 2.46 3.42 9.75
N ALA A 72 2.22 2.13 9.99
CA ALA A 72 0.94 1.65 10.49
C ALA A 72 1.06 0.39 11.35
N SER A 73 -0.06 -0.10 11.88
CA SER A 73 -0.08 -1.44 12.50
C SER A 73 -0.08 -2.54 11.42
N TYR A 74 -0.87 -2.34 10.37
CA TYR A 74 -0.95 -3.24 9.22
C TYR A 74 -0.77 -2.45 7.93
N GLY A 75 0.17 -2.89 7.08
CA GLY A 75 0.43 -2.21 5.81
C GLY A 75 1.09 -0.85 6.03
N GLY A 76 2.41 -0.82 6.25
CA GLY A 76 3.10 0.44 6.59
C GLY A 76 2.87 1.55 5.57
N ALA A 77 2.68 1.22 4.29
CA ALA A 77 2.17 2.14 3.28
C ALA A 77 0.69 1.90 2.97
N VAL A 78 0.33 0.67 2.59
CA VAL A 78 -1.00 0.35 2.04
C VAL A 78 -1.63 -0.82 2.75
N PHE A 79 -2.89 -0.66 3.12
CA PHE A 79 -3.73 -1.70 3.67
C PHE A 79 -4.92 -1.95 2.77
N GLY A 80 -5.20 -3.22 2.45
CA GLY A 80 -6.41 -3.64 1.75
C GLY A 80 -7.16 -4.70 2.53
N GLU A 81 -8.42 -4.42 2.87
CA GLU A 81 -9.31 -5.36 3.54
C GLU A 81 -10.34 -5.96 2.57
N LEU A 82 -10.81 -7.18 2.86
CA LEU A 82 -11.97 -7.84 2.23
C LEU A 82 -12.05 -7.66 0.71
N SER A 83 -11.33 -8.50 -0.03
CA SER A 83 -11.35 -8.51 -1.50
C SER A 83 -10.87 -7.21 -2.17
N THR A 84 -10.23 -6.29 -1.43
CA THR A 84 -9.59 -5.11 -2.02
C THR A 84 -8.51 -5.52 -3.02
N THR A 85 -8.50 -4.86 -4.18
CA THR A 85 -7.49 -5.06 -5.23
C THR A 85 -6.47 -3.93 -5.18
N ILE A 86 -5.20 -4.27 -5.04
CA ILE A 86 -4.09 -3.31 -4.97
C ILE A 86 -3.15 -3.53 -6.15
N VAL A 87 -2.91 -2.50 -6.95
CA VAL A 87 -2.04 -2.58 -8.12
C VAL A 87 -0.98 -1.50 -8.10
N PHE A 88 0.28 -1.91 -8.13
CA PHE A 88 1.44 -1.05 -8.33
C PHE A 88 2.04 -1.31 -9.72
N ALA A 89 2.08 -0.28 -10.56
CA ALA A 89 2.53 -0.39 -11.94
C ALA A 89 3.62 0.64 -12.29
N ASN A 90 4.18 0.51 -13.49
CA ASN A 90 5.21 1.36 -14.07
C ASN A 90 6.47 1.45 -13.20
N LYS A 91 6.79 2.63 -12.66
CA LYS A 91 7.98 2.92 -11.83
C LYS A 91 7.57 3.29 -10.40
N THR A 92 6.41 2.81 -9.96
CA THR A 92 5.91 3.09 -8.61
C THR A 92 6.86 2.51 -7.56
N ARG A 93 7.10 3.24 -6.47
CA ARG A 93 7.97 2.78 -5.38
C ARG A 93 7.25 2.83 -4.03
N ILE A 94 7.42 1.77 -3.25
CA ILE A 94 7.12 1.76 -1.82
C ILE A 94 8.46 1.62 -1.10
N ALA A 95 8.78 2.56 -0.22
CA ALA A 95 10.13 2.63 0.35
C ALA A 95 10.13 3.06 1.82
N ARG A 96 10.87 2.33 2.67
CA ARG A 96 11.07 2.73 4.08
C ARG A 96 9.77 2.86 4.87
N CYS A 97 8.80 2.01 4.56
CA CYS A 97 7.56 1.95 5.32
C CYS A 97 7.66 0.88 6.41
N GLU A 98 6.98 1.11 7.53
CA GLU A 98 7.01 0.21 8.68
C GLU A 98 5.60 -0.18 9.12
N ALA A 99 5.38 -1.49 9.29
CA ALA A 99 4.22 -2.02 9.98
C ALA A 99 4.67 -2.54 11.35
N SER A 100 3.95 -2.18 12.42
CA SER A 100 4.25 -2.76 13.73
C SER A 100 3.85 -4.24 13.81
N VAL A 101 2.87 -4.69 13.00
CA VAL A 101 2.42 -6.08 12.95
C VAL A 101 2.82 -6.73 11.62
N ASN A 102 2.00 -6.63 10.57
CA ASN A 102 2.21 -7.36 9.30
C ASN A 102 2.24 -6.43 8.10
N GLY A 103 2.99 -6.81 7.06
CA GLY A 103 3.00 -6.11 5.78
C GLY A 103 3.74 -4.79 5.86
N GLY A 104 5.07 -4.84 6.02
CA GLY A 104 5.86 -3.62 6.27
C GLY A 104 5.66 -2.53 5.21
N GLY A 105 5.50 -2.91 3.95
CA GLY A 105 5.00 -2.01 2.90
C GLY A 105 3.50 -2.16 2.69
N VAL A 106 3.05 -3.38 2.40
CA VAL A 106 1.67 -3.67 2.00
C VAL A 106 1.10 -4.82 2.81
N PHE A 107 -0.12 -4.65 3.33
CA PHE A 107 -0.93 -5.73 3.88
C PHE A 107 -2.19 -5.89 3.04
N ALA A 108 -2.53 -7.11 2.64
CA ALA A 108 -3.71 -7.36 1.83
C ALA A 108 -4.49 -8.62 2.25
N ARG A 109 -5.81 -8.49 2.39
CA ARG A 109 -6.80 -9.58 2.46
C ARG A 109 -7.57 -9.74 1.13
N GLY A 110 -6.92 -9.39 0.03
CA GLY A 110 -7.46 -9.43 -1.32
C GLY A 110 -6.36 -9.76 -2.33
N SER A 111 -6.24 -8.99 -3.41
CA SER A 111 -5.18 -9.21 -4.41
C SER A 111 -4.14 -8.09 -4.39
N VAL A 112 -2.88 -8.45 -4.60
CA VAL A 112 -1.77 -7.51 -4.82
C VAL A 112 -1.08 -7.86 -6.12
N VAL A 113 -1.00 -6.89 -7.03
CA VAL A 113 -0.26 -7.02 -8.27
C VAL A 113 0.82 -5.95 -8.33
N ILE A 114 2.07 -6.39 -8.38
CA ILE A 114 3.23 -5.52 -8.58
C ILE A 114 3.80 -5.85 -9.96
N ARG A 115 3.84 -4.88 -10.85
CA ARG A 115 4.21 -5.13 -12.25
C ARG A 115 5.11 -4.06 -12.84
N ASP A 116 5.56 -4.33 -14.07
CA ASP A 116 6.46 -3.50 -14.85
C ASP A 116 7.83 -3.31 -14.17
N ARG A 117 8.12 -2.14 -13.61
CA ARG A 117 9.34 -1.80 -12.87
C ARG A 117 9.00 -1.25 -11.48
N ALA A 118 7.85 -1.64 -10.92
CA ALA A 118 7.45 -1.24 -9.58
C ALA A 118 8.33 -1.95 -8.54
N VAL A 119 8.66 -1.24 -7.47
CA VAL A 119 9.61 -1.72 -6.45
C VAL A 119 9.04 -1.51 -5.04
N VAL A 120 9.06 -2.55 -4.22
CA VAL A 120 8.87 -2.47 -2.77
C VAL A 120 10.21 -2.70 -2.11
N THR A 121 10.69 -1.74 -1.32
CA THR A 121 12.07 -1.79 -0.82
C THR A 121 12.23 -1.21 0.58
N HIS A 122 13.17 -1.75 1.36
CA HIS A 122 13.50 -1.25 2.70
C HIS A 122 12.28 -1.12 3.63
N CYS A 123 11.25 -1.95 3.43
CA CYS A 123 10.08 -1.95 4.29
C CYS A 123 10.24 -2.97 5.41
N ARG A 124 9.64 -2.71 6.57
CA ARG A 124 9.83 -3.52 7.78
C ARG A 124 8.50 -3.89 8.44
N ALA A 125 8.34 -5.16 8.79
CA ALA A 125 7.32 -5.62 9.74
C ALA A 125 8.00 -5.91 11.09
N SER A 126 7.74 -5.08 12.09
CA SER A 126 8.55 -5.06 13.32
C SER A 126 8.23 -6.17 14.32
N ALA A 127 6.99 -6.66 14.36
CA ALA A 127 6.58 -7.75 15.25
C ALA A 127 5.78 -8.88 14.54
N GLY A 128 5.91 -8.99 13.21
CA GLY A 128 5.12 -9.93 12.42
C GLY A 128 5.75 -10.27 11.08
N PHE A 129 4.91 -10.53 10.08
CA PHE A 129 5.24 -11.17 8.81
C PHE A 129 5.22 -10.21 7.61
N GLY A 130 5.97 -10.59 6.57
CA GLY A 130 5.95 -9.93 5.27
C GLY A 130 6.51 -8.51 5.30
N GLY A 131 7.84 -8.39 5.38
CA GLY A 131 8.52 -7.08 5.48
C GLY A 131 8.20 -6.15 4.32
N GLY A 132 8.05 -6.68 3.12
CA GLY A 132 7.63 -5.92 1.94
C GLY A 132 6.12 -5.98 1.75
N VAL A 133 5.62 -7.18 1.48
CA VAL A 133 4.20 -7.45 1.25
C VAL A 133 3.79 -8.64 2.08
N TYR A 134 2.66 -8.52 2.77
CA TYR A 134 2.00 -9.62 3.44
C TYR A 134 0.61 -9.82 2.84
N GLY A 135 0.44 -10.97 2.18
CA GLY A 135 -0.86 -11.47 1.79
C GLY A 135 -1.44 -12.36 2.88
N TYR A 136 -2.65 -12.05 3.38
CA TYR A 136 -3.34 -12.86 4.38
C TYR A 136 -4.31 -13.85 3.76
N SER A 137 -4.27 -15.10 4.23
CA SER A 137 -5.16 -16.19 3.80
C SER A 137 -5.05 -16.46 2.29
N ALA A 138 -6.16 -16.60 1.57
CA ALA A 138 -6.21 -16.88 0.13
C ALA A 138 -5.84 -15.67 -0.77
N SER A 139 -5.19 -14.64 -0.22
CA SER A 139 -4.74 -13.49 -1.00
C SER A 139 -3.73 -13.89 -2.07
N ALA A 140 -3.90 -13.38 -3.29
CA ALA A 140 -2.93 -13.57 -4.36
C ALA A 140 -1.95 -12.40 -4.41
N VAL A 141 -0.65 -12.70 -4.34
CA VAL A 141 0.43 -11.72 -4.59
C VAL A 141 1.14 -12.11 -5.88
N ALA A 142 1.02 -11.27 -6.90
CA ALA A 142 1.63 -11.50 -8.21
C ALA A 142 2.72 -10.46 -8.50
N LEU A 143 3.90 -10.94 -8.89
CA LEU A 143 4.99 -10.10 -9.38
C LEU A 143 5.19 -10.38 -10.87
N ASN A 144 5.07 -9.34 -11.70
CA ASN A 144 5.16 -9.45 -13.16
C ASN A 144 6.23 -8.50 -13.73
N GLY A 145 6.82 -8.87 -14.87
CA GLY A 145 7.85 -8.04 -15.53
C GLY A 145 9.14 -7.98 -14.72
N SER A 146 9.67 -6.78 -14.52
CA SER A 146 10.87 -6.50 -13.71
C SER A 146 10.52 -5.97 -12.31
N ALA A 147 9.32 -6.25 -11.82
CA ALA A 147 8.90 -5.90 -10.47
C ALA A 147 9.77 -6.58 -9.41
N THR A 148 10.07 -5.89 -8.32
CA THR A 148 10.89 -6.44 -7.23
C THR A 148 10.33 -6.11 -5.85
N ILE A 149 10.52 -7.05 -4.91
CA ILE A 149 10.44 -6.83 -3.48
C ILE A 149 11.82 -7.14 -2.93
N GLU A 150 12.54 -6.13 -2.44
CA GLU A 150 13.95 -6.28 -2.06
C GLU A 150 14.27 -5.55 -0.76
N LYS A 151 15.28 -6.03 -0.02
CA LYS A 151 15.80 -5.35 1.19
C LYS A 151 14.72 -5.07 2.23
N CYS A 152 13.65 -5.86 2.25
CA CYS A 152 12.59 -5.75 3.25
C CYS A 152 12.82 -6.80 4.34
N SER A 153 12.42 -6.50 5.58
CA SER A 153 12.62 -7.40 6.73
C SER A 153 11.35 -7.58 7.54
N ALA A 154 11.17 -8.77 8.09
CA ALA A 154 10.12 -9.10 9.03
C ALA A 154 10.76 -9.73 10.27
N GLU A 155 10.12 -9.63 11.43
CA GLU A 155 10.53 -10.45 12.59
C GLU A 155 10.37 -11.94 12.26
N TRP A 156 9.28 -12.26 11.56
CA TRP A 156 8.95 -13.61 11.13
C TRP A 156 8.73 -13.61 9.61
N GLY A 157 9.75 -13.84 8.79
CA GLY A 157 9.55 -13.90 7.33
C GLY A 157 10.80 -13.92 6.47
#